data_AF-A0A519M8X4-F1
#
_entry.id   AF-A0A519M8X4-F1
#
_cell.length_a   1.000
_cell.length_b   1.000
_cell.length_c   1.000
_cell.angle_alpha   90.00
_cell.angle_beta   90.00
_cell.angle_gamma   90.00
#
_symmetry.space_group_name_H-M   'P 1'
#
loop_
_entity.id
_entity.type
_entity.pdbx_description
1 polymer ?
#
loop_
_entity_poly.entity_id
_entity_poly.type
_entity_poly.pdbx_seq_one_letter_code
_entity_poly.pdbx_strand_id
1 'polypeptide(L)'
;MPYAFAAQPGAPARGLATGASAPPLVHTFGLEPAYVWPGATGTQWGVAVEPLYPQAPLAAQQDEQLYALLALTDALRLGRPREVKLARQLLEQQLVSATLPSSVHAE
;
A
#
# COMPACT_ATOMS: atom_id res chain seq x y z
N MET A 1 -7.07 -9.30 -7.76
CA MET A 1 -6.70 -7.89 -7.92
C MET A 1 -6.07 -7.55 -9.26
N PRO A 2 -5.03 -8.23 -9.76
CA PRO A 2 -4.37 -7.79 -11.00
C PRO A 2 -5.28 -7.82 -12.24
N TYR A 3 -6.40 -8.56 -12.20
CA TYR A 3 -7.35 -8.66 -13.31
C TYR A 3 -8.48 -7.61 -13.30
N ALA A 4 -8.75 -6.97 -12.15
CA ALA A 4 -9.84 -5.98 -12.00
C ALA A 4 -9.32 -4.55 -11.83
N PHE A 5 -8.15 -4.39 -11.18
CA PHE A 5 -7.50 -3.10 -10.92
C PHE A 5 -6.01 -3.21 -11.24
N ALA A 6 -5.68 -3.58 -12.47
CA ALA A 6 -4.30 -3.66 -12.93
C ALA A 6 -3.62 -2.29 -12.75
N ALA A 7 -2.49 -2.25 -12.04
CA ALA A 7 -1.63 -1.09 -12.01
C ALA A 7 -0.48 -1.31 -12.99
N GLN A 8 -0.25 -0.37 -13.90
CA GLN A 8 0.93 -0.41 -14.77
C GLN A 8 2.03 0.49 -14.18
N PRO A 9 3.23 -0.06 -13.94
CA PRO A 9 4.42 0.73 -13.65
C PRO A 9 4.65 1.83 -14.68
N GLY A 10 4.71 3.08 -14.23
CA GLY A 10 4.98 4.26 -15.05
C GLY A 10 6.45 4.69 -15.00
N ALA A 11 6.73 5.86 -15.61
CA ALA A 11 8.05 6.46 -15.55
C ALA A 11 8.45 6.79 -14.10
N PRO A 12 9.76 6.74 -13.75
CA PRO A 12 10.20 7.11 -12.42
C PRO A 12 9.80 8.55 -12.06
N ALA A 13 9.30 8.72 -10.85
CA ALA A 13 8.84 10.00 -10.32
C ALA A 13 9.17 10.11 -8.84
N ARG A 14 8.99 11.32 -8.31
CA ARG A 14 8.98 11.58 -6.87
C ARG A 14 7.56 11.47 -6.33
N GLY A 15 7.40 10.84 -5.18
CA GLY A 15 6.07 10.56 -4.65
C GLY A 15 6.07 9.91 -3.26
N LEU A 16 4.86 9.61 -2.79
CA LEU A 16 4.64 8.87 -1.55
C LEU A 16 4.85 7.38 -1.83
N ALA A 17 5.61 6.67 -1.00
CA ALA A 17 5.85 5.24 -1.20
C ALA A 17 4.53 4.44 -1.20
N THR A 18 4.48 3.35 -1.96
CA THR A 18 3.35 2.41 -1.94
C THR A 18 3.83 0.98 -2.21
N GLY A 19 2.92 0.01 -2.17
CA GLY A 19 3.22 -1.39 -2.47
C GLY A 19 4.23 -1.98 -1.50
N ALA A 20 5.20 -2.74 -2.04
CA ALA A 20 6.28 -3.33 -1.26
C ALA A 20 7.27 -2.29 -0.67
N SER A 21 7.19 -1.02 -1.10
CA SER A 21 8.09 0.06 -0.68
C SER A 21 7.54 0.89 0.48
N ALA A 22 6.31 0.63 0.89
CA ALA A 22 5.64 1.31 1.98
C ALA A 22 5.43 0.38 3.19
N PRO A 23 5.19 0.94 4.39
CA PRO A 23 4.73 0.15 5.53
C PRO A 23 3.45 -0.65 5.18
N PRO A 24 3.31 -1.89 5.67
CA PRO A 24 4.21 -2.61 6.58
C PRO A 24 5.29 -3.45 5.87
N LEU A 25 5.37 -3.42 4.54
CA LEU A 25 6.24 -4.30 3.76
C LEU A 25 7.65 -3.74 3.57
N VAL A 26 7.84 -2.44 3.78
CA VAL A 26 9.13 -1.76 3.68
C VAL A 26 10.19 -2.50 4.52
N HIS A 27 11.41 -2.61 3.99
CA HIS A 27 12.54 -3.36 4.56
C HIS A 27 12.38 -4.89 4.65
N THR A 28 11.25 -5.46 4.23
CA THR A 28 11.08 -6.94 4.24
C THR A 28 11.76 -7.61 3.05
N PHE A 29 11.83 -6.91 1.92
CA PHE A 29 12.39 -7.41 0.67
C PHE A 29 13.74 -6.76 0.38
N GLY A 30 14.49 -7.33 -0.57
CA GLY A 30 15.79 -6.81 -0.98
C GLY A 30 15.71 -5.41 -1.59
N LEU A 31 16.88 -4.84 -1.89
CA LEU A 31 17.02 -3.56 -2.58
C LEU A 31 16.42 -3.64 -3.98
N GLU A 32 15.32 -2.93 -4.19
CA GLU A 32 14.61 -2.82 -5.46
C GLU A 32 14.18 -1.37 -5.68
N PRO A 33 13.94 -0.94 -6.93
CA PRO A 33 13.32 0.35 -7.19
C PRO A 33 12.02 0.48 -6.40
N ALA A 34 11.86 1.59 -5.68
CA ALA A 34 10.66 1.81 -4.91
C ALA A 34 9.44 2.00 -5.83
N TYR A 35 8.25 1.66 -5.34
CA TYR A 35 6.99 2.10 -5.95
C TYR A 35 6.47 3.34 -5.23
N VAL A 36 6.00 4.32 -6.00
CA VAL A 36 5.49 5.58 -5.45
C VAL A 36 4.20 6.00 -6.13
N TRP A 37 3.27 6.59 -5.38
CA TRP A 37 2.22 7.43 -5.93
C TRP A 37 2.82 8.80 -6.26
N PRO A 38 2.90 9.19 -7.55
CA PRO A 38 3.50 10.46 -7.95
C PRO A 38 2.79 11.65 -7.32
N GLY A 39 3.54 12.61 -6.79
CA GLY A 39 2.96 13.79 -6.18
C GLY A 39 3.98 14.69 -5.49
N ALA A 40 3.63 15.95 -5.28
CA ALA A 40 4.54 16.95 -4.71
C ALA A 40 4.91 16.69 -3.24
N THR A 41 4.09 15.94 -2.50
CA THR A 41 4.20 15.77 -1.04
C THR A 41 5.15 14.66 -0.61
N GLY A 42 5.53 13.74 -1.50
CA GLY A 42 6.42 12.64 -1.15
C GLY A 42 7.89 12.94 -1.43
N THR A 43 8.80 12.34 -0.67
CA THR A 43 10.26 12.50 -0.82
C THR A 43 10.93 11.32 -1.52
N GLN A 44 10.20 10.21 -1.71
CA GLN A 44 10.76 8.99 -2.26
C GLN A 44 10.80 9.03 -3.78
N TRP A 45 11.93 8.64 -4.35
CA TRP A 45 12.07 8.43 -5.79
C TRP A 45 11.80 6.96 -6.11
N GLY A 46 10.99 6.71 -7.13
CA GLY A 46 10.62 5.35 -7.50
C GLY A 46 9.81 5.28 -8.77
N VAL A 47 9.47 4.06 -9.16
CA VAL A 47 8.56 3.73 -10.25
C VAL A 47 7.17 4.25 -9.91
N ALA A 48 6.61 5.08 -10.80
CA ALA A 48 5.28 5.63 -10.61
C ALA A 48 4.20 4.53 -10.66
N VAL A 49 3.24 4.62 -9.75
CA VAL A 49 2.05 3.77 -9.71
C VAL A 49 0.83 4.66 -9.63
N GLU A 50 -0.18 4.38 -10.45
CA GLU A 50 -1.46 5.07 -10.36
C GLU A 50 -2.23 4.63 -9.10
N PRO A 51 -2.59 5.57 -8.20
CA PRO A 51 -3.34 5.25 -7.00
C PRO A 51 -4.75 4.75 -7.36
N LEU A 52 -5.34 3.92 -6.50
CA LEU A 52 -6.71 3.44 -6.69
C LEU A 52 -7.75 4.58 -6.77
N TYR A 53 -7.46 5.70 -6.12
CA TYR A 53 -8.28 6.90 -6.12
C TYR A 53 -7.35 8.13 -6.06
N PRO A 54 -7.62 9.23 -6.79
CA PRO A 54 -6.71 10.38 -6.82
C PRO A 54 -6.35 10.97 -5.46
N GLN A 55 -7.23 10.88 -4.46
CA GLN A 55 -6.95 11.39 -3.10
C GLN A 55 -6.39 10.32 -2.15
N ALA A 56 -6.18 9.08 -2.61
CA ALA A 56 -5.61 8.02 -1.77
C ALA A 56 -4.25 8.42 -1.15
N PRO A 57 -3.32 9.08 -1.88
CA PRO A 57 -2.06 9.54 -1.27
C PRO A 57 -2.24 10.60 -0.18
N LEU A 58 -3.29 11.43 -0.27
CA LEU A 58 -3.60 12.43 0.74
C LEU A 58 -4.21 11.78 1.98
N ALA A 59 -5.19 10.89 1.77
CA ALA A 59 -5.83 10.15 2.86
C ALA A 59 -4.83 9.25 3.60
N ALA A 60 -3.90 8.62 2.89
CA ALA A 60 -2.80 7.84 3.47
C ALA A 60 -1.87 8.65 4.38
N GLN A 61 -1.70 9.95 4.13
CA GLN A 61 -0.91 10.80 5.03
C GLN A 61 -1.66 11.17 6.32
N GLN A 62 -2.99 11.03 6.34
CA GLN A 62 -3.84 11.41 7.46
C GLN A 62 -4.17 10.23 8.36
N ASP A 63 -4.08 9.00 7.86
CA ASP A 63 -4.41 7.76 8.57
C ASP A 63 -3.41 6.66 8.21
N GLU A 64 -2.60 6.28 9.19
CA GLU A 64 -1.55 5.26 9.04
C GLU A 64 -2.12 3.86 8.78
N GLN A 65 -3.28 3.54 9.35
CA GLN A 65 -3.94 2.25 9.14
C GLN A 65 -4.49 2.18 7.72
N LEU A 66 -5.13 3.24 7.25
CA LEU A 66 -5.57 3.35 5.86
C LEU A 66 -4.39 3.26 4.89
N TYR A 67 -3.28 3.94 5.20
CA TYR A 67 -2.07 3.87 4.38
C TYR A 67 -1.55 2.44 4.26
N ALA A 68 -1.45 1.71 5.38
CA ALA A 68 -1.02 0.32 5.36
C ALA A 68 -1.93 -0.56 4.49
N LEU A 69 -3.25 -0.40 4.60
CA LEU A 69 -4.22 -1.13 3.78
C LEU A 69 -4.07 -0.81 2.28
N LEU A 70 -3.89 0.46 1.92
CA LEU A 70 -3.70 0.89 0.54
C LEU A 70 -2.37 0.37 -0.03
N ALA A 71 -1.29 0.45 0.75
CA ALA A 71 0.02 -0.06 0.35
C ALA A 71 0.00 -1.59 0.15
N LEU A 72 -0.63 -2.34 1.06
CA LEU A 72 -0.82 -3.78 0.91
C LEU A 72 -1.65 -4.11 -0.34
N THR A 73 -2.69 -3.32 -0.61
CA THR A 73 -3.52 -3.48 -1.80
C THR A 73 -2.71 -3.26 -3.08
N ASP A 74 -1.85 -2.25 -3.11
CA ASP A 74 -0.94 -2.01 -4.22
C ASP A 74 0.06 -3.16 -4.39
N ALA A 75 0.61 -3.71 -3.30
CA ALA A 75 1.47 -4.90 -3.37
C ALA A 75 0.73 -6.12 -3.96
N LEU A 76 -0.59 -6.23 -3.81
CA LEU A 76 -1.40 -7.25 -4.48
C LEU A 76 -1.66 -6.96 -5.97
N ARG A 77 -1.62 -5.70 -6.39
CA ARG A 77 -1.86 -5.27 -7.79
C ARG A 77 -0.61 -5.40 -8.66
N LEU A 78 0.56 -5.09 -8.10
CA LEU A 78 1.81 -4.92 -8.85
C LEU A 78 3.01 -5.70 -8.28
N GLY A 79 2.89 -6.26 -7.09
CA GLY A 79 4.01 -6.91 -6.39
C GLY A 79 4.44 -8.22 -7.04
N ARG A 80 5.68 -8.62 -6.72
CA ARG A 80 6.24 -9.92 -7.11
C ARG A 80 5.56 -11.06 -6.32
N PRO A 81 5.65 -12.33 -6.75
CA PRO A 81 4.94 -13.43 -6.08
C PRO A 81 5.19 -13.53 -4.56
N ARG A 82 6.40 -13.20 -4.09
CA ARG A 82 6.73 -13.18 -2.65
C ARG A 82 6.08 -12.01 -1.91
N GLU A 83 6.07 -10.84 -2.53
CA GLU A 83 5.41 -9.63 -2.02
C GLU A 83 3.91 -9.83 -1.94
N VAL A 84 3.28 -10.34 -3.01
CA VAL A 84 1.84 -10.65 -3.05
C VAL A 84 1.45 -11.63 -1.95
N LYS A 85 2.27 -12.67 -1.74
CA LYS A 85 2.01 -13.68 -0.71
C LYS A 85 1.96 -13.05 0.69
N LEU A 86 2.97 -12.27 1.06
CA LEU A 86 3.01 -11.62 2.36
C LEU A 86 1.95 -10.52 2.49
N ALA A 87 1.77 -9.71 1.45
CA ALA A 87 0.78 -8.65 1.42
C ALA A 87 -0.63 -9.19 1.69
N ARG A 88 -0.98 -10.33 1.08
CA ARG A 88 -2.27 -11.01 1.31
C ARG A 88 -2.44 -11.38 2.77
N GLN A 89 -1.44 -12.03 3.35
CA GLN A 89 -1.48 -12.46 4.75
C GLN A 89 -1.68 -11.28 5.71
N LEU A 90 -0.91 -10.21 5.52
CA LEU A 90 -1.01 -9.01 6.37
C LEU A 90 -2.34 -8.28 6.17
N LEU A 91 -2.84 -8.21 4.94
CA LEU A 91 -4.12 -7.57 4.64
C LEU A 91 -5.28 -8.33 5.30
N GLU A 92 -5.29 -9.66 5.21
CA GLU A 92 -6.29 -10.50 5.88
C GLU A 92 -6.26 -10.31 7.39
N GLN A 93 -5.06 -10.23 8.00
CA GLN A 93 -4.91 -9.96 9.43
C GLN A 93 -5.50 -8.60 9.82
N GLN A 94 -5.17 -7.53 9.09
CA GLN A 94 -5.66 -6.19 9.41
C GLN A 94 -7.18 -6.04 9.26
N LEU A 95 -7.76 -6.70 8.26
CA LEU A 95 -9.21 -6.68 8.05
C LEU A 95 -9.96 -7.43 9.15
N VAL A 96 -9.44 -8.58 9.60
CA VAL A 96 -10.03 -9.34 10.72
C VAL A 96 -9.97 -8.52 12.01
N SER A 97 -8.84 -7.85 12.28
CA SER A 97 -8.71 -6.96 13.44
C SER A 97 -9.65 -5.76 13.39
N ALA A 98 -9.90 -5.19 12.21
CA ALA A 98 -10.81 -4.06 12.01
C ALA A 98 -12.31 -4.44 12.11
N THR A 99 -12.65 -5.72 11.94
CA THR A 99 -14.06 -6.18 11.86
C THR A 99 -14.63 -6.61 13.22
N LEU A 100 -13.84 -6.68 14.29
CA LEU A 100 -14.37 -6.89 15.64
C LEU A 100 -14.82 -5.55 16.22
N PRO A 101 -16.13 -5.22 16.27
CA PRO A 101 -16.56 -4.11 17.09
C PRO A 101 -16.12 -4.41 18.53
N SER A 102 -15.39 -3.47 19.13
CA SER A 102 -15.19 -3.44 20.57
C SER A 102 -16.52 -3.14 21.25
N SER A 103 -17.47 -4.09 21.22
CA SER A 103 -18.61 -4.11 22.13
C SER A 103 -18.14 -4.67 23.48
N VAL A 104 -17.23 -3.94 24.11
CA VAL A 104 -16.97 -4.01 25.56
C VAL A 104 -16.85 -2.57 26.03
N HIS A 105 -17.97 -1.87 26.03
CA HIS A 105 -18.28 -0.97 27.12
C HIS A 105 -19.37 -1.66 27.93
N ALA A 106 -18.94 -2.30 29.03
CA ALA A 106 -19.79 -2.61 30.15
C ALA A 106 -20.24 -1.29 30.78
N GLU A 107 -21.55 -1.05 30.87
CA GLU A 107 -22.35 -0.96 32.11
C GLU A 107 -23.82 -0.63 31.76
#